data_AF-A0A851DQ15-F1
#
_entry.id   AF-A0A851DQ15-F1
#
_cell.length_a   1.000
_cell.length_b   1.000
_cell.length_c   1.000
_cell.angle_alpha   90.00
_cell.angle_beta   90.00
_cell.angle_gamma   90.00
#
_symmetry.space_group_name_H-M   'P 1'
#
loop_
_entity.id
_entity.type
_entity.pdbx_description
1 polymer ?
#
loop_
_entity_poly.entity_id
_entity_poly.type
_entity_poly.pdbx_seq_one_letter_code
_entity_poly.pdbx_strand_id
1 'polypeptide(L)'
;SQSEQQILSSKLECVQSVKDGVLAEAKCSESNLVTLFPPKGSGAKTQTQSSLKLFQVETDTQYRKVDSKDLYVTSMLYEREETEREVTGGEVTELVWKLCLAHSTSFETADLFMTLVFELRHLSLEALKALWQRSSFKCRDNWQPLIDALPSCATEACVVLMKEIIASREVEEDKVEYFFWSFSFIPKPTSGMIESLAPLLKSPGASQSCFLGVTALLHRFCS
;
A
#
# COMPACT_ATOMS: atom_id res chain seq x y z
N SER A 1 8.32 18.07 26.75
CA SER A 1 9.25 18.16 25.61
C SER A 1 9.63 16.75 25.20
N GLN A 2 8.77 16.05 24.46
CA GLN A 2 9.11 14.74 23.89
C GLN A 2 9.81 15.02 22.57
N SER A 3 11.11 14.68 22.52
CA SER A 3 11.85 14.59 21.27
C SER A 3 11.13 13.57 20.39
N GLU A 4 10.63 14.00 19.22
CA GLU A 4 10.25 13.06 18.17
C GLU A 4 11.45 12.14 17.91
N GLN A 5 11.26 10.84 18.10
CA GLN A 5 12.29 9.86 17.79
C GLN A 5 12.40 9.80 16.27
N GLN A 6 13.49 10.33 15.73
CA GLN A 6 13.75 10.27 14.30
C GLN A 6 14.11 8.83 13.89
N ILE A 7 13.10 8.08 13.45
CA ILE A 7 13.23 6.67 13.01
C ILE A 7 14.09 6.54 11.75
N LEU A 8 14.08 7.56 10.88
CA LEU A 8 14.84 7.61 9.64
C LEU A 8 15.80 8.81 9.64
N SER A 9 17.09 8.52 9.51
CA SER A 9 18.15 9.51 9.31
C SER A 9 18.69 9.43 7.89
N SER A 10 18.49 10.50 7.11
CA SER A 10 18.90 10.57 5.71
C SER A 10 19.98 11.63 5.52
N LYS A 11 20.98 11.34 4.69
CA LYS A 11 22.08 12.25 4.37
C LYS A 11 22.46 12.12 2.90
N LEU A 12 22.59 13.25 2.21
CA LEU A 12 23.07 13.34 0.84
C LEU A 12 24.25 14.32 0.79
N GLU A 13 25.36 13.89 0.22
CA GLU A 13 26.53 14.72 -0.05
C GLU A 13 26.89 14.64 -1.52
N CYS A 14 27.03 15.78 -2.19
CA CYS A 14 27.44 15.86 -3.58
C CYS A 14 28.63 16.80 -3.74
N VAL A 15 29.65 16.36 -4.45
CA VAL A 15 30.81 17.17 -4.86
C VAL A 15 30.78 17.32 -6.37
N GLN A 16 30.73 18.58 -6.83
CA GLN A 16 30.65 18.92 -8.25
C GLN A 16 31.88 19.72 -8.66
N SER A 17 32.41 19.43 -9.85
CA SER A 17 33.47 20.18 -10.49
C SER A 17 32.92 20.80 -11.78
N VAL A 18 32.95 22.12 -11.87
CA VAL A 18 32.50 22.89 -13.02
C VAL A 18 33.72 23.50 -13.70
N LYS A 19 33.84 23.32 -15.01
CA LYS A 19 34.91 23.89 -15.84
C LYS A 19 34.27 24.64 -17.01
N ASP A 20 34.68 25.88 -17.23
CA ASP A 20 34.18 26.71 -18.33
C ASP A 20 32.64 26.81 -18.37
N GLY A 21 31.99 26.84 -17.20
CA GLY A 21 30.54 26.87 -17.07
C GLY A 21 29.83 25.54 -17.31
N VAL A 22 30.55 24.46 -17.58
CA VAL A 22 30.02 23.11 -17.83
C VAL A 22 30.36 22.16 -16.68
N LEU A 23 29.41 21.32 -16.27
CA LEU A 23 29.63 20.28 -15.27
C LEU A 23 30.62 19.23 -15.80
N ALA A 24 31.83 19.22 -15.25
CA ALA A 24 32.89 18.30 -15.65
C ALA A 24 32.82 16.97 -14.88
N GLU A 25 32.49 17.01 -13.60
CA GLU A 25 32.31 15.82 -12.76
C GLU A 25 31.31 16.10 -11.65
N ALA A 26 30.48 15.12 -11.31
CA ALA A 26 29.66 15.12 -10.10
C ALA A 26 29.77 13.76 -9.42
N LYS A 27 30.03 13.76 -8.11
CA LYS A 27 30.02 12.56 -7.27
C LYS A 27 29.09 12.79 -6.09
N CYS A 28 28.10 11.93 -5.95
CA CYS A 28 27.12 12.00 -4.88
C CYS A 28 27.14 10.71 -4.05
N SER A 29 27.05 10.85 -2.73
CA SER A 29 26.81 9.75 -1.79
C SER A 29 25.55 10.05 -1.00
N GLU A 30 24.58 9.15 -1.08
CA GLU A 30 23.36 9.15 -0.30
C GLU A 30 23.42 8.03 0.75
N SER A 31 22.94 8.27 1.96
CA SER A 31 22.78 7.26 2.99
C SER A 31 21.47 7.44 3.74
N ASN A 32 20.72 6.37 3.90
CA ASN A 32 19.48 6.33 4.68
C ASN A 32 19.62 5.26 5.77
N LEU A 33 19.48 5.67 7.03
CA LEU A 33 19.58 4.80 8.20
C LEU A 33 18.22 4.75 8.91
N VAL A 34 17.62 3.56 8.96
CA VAL A 34 16.40 3.28 9.71
C VAL A 34 16.78 2.64 11.04
N THR A 35 16.39 3.26 12.15
CA THR A 35 16.61 2.73 13.51
C THR A 35 15.28 2.59 14.24
N LEU A 36 14.85 1.36 14.48
CA LEU A 36 13.55 1.08 15.11
C LEU A 36 13.57 1.28 16.64
N PHE A 37 14.74 1.18 17.29
CA PHE A 37 14.89 1.37 18.74
C PHE A 37 16.22 2.06 19.13
N PRO A 38 16.33 3.39 18.99
CA PRO A 38 17.51 4.11 19.44
C PRO A 38 17.68 3.99 20.98
N PRO A 39 18.90 3.85 21.55
CA PRO A 39 20.22 3.76 20.91
C PRO A 39 20.81 2.33 20.81
N LYS A 40 20.04 1.28 21.15
CA LYS A 40 20.54 -0.11 21.29
C LYS A 40 19.96 -1.11 20.28
N GLY A 41 19.12 -0.67 19.36
CA GLY A 41 18.51 -1.50 18.33
C GLY A 41 19.40 -1.68 17.10
N SER A 42 19.27 -2.84 16.45
CA SER A 42 19.79 -3.06 15.09
C SER A 42 19.01 -2.18 14.11
N GLY A 43 19.71 -1.52 13.20
CA GLY A 43 19.14 -0.67 12.16
C GLY A 43 19.46 -1.20 10.76
N ALA A 44 18.76 -0.69 9.75
CA ALA A 44 19.06 -0.96 8.35
C ALA A 44 19.66 0.29 7.72
N LYS A 45 20.80 0.15 7.04
CA LYS A 45 21.43 1.23 6.28
C LYS A 45 21.41 0.92 4.79
N THR A 46 20.86 1.82 4.00
CA THR A 46 21.07 1.85 2.54
C THR A 46 22.06 2.95 2.20
N GLN A 47 22.93 2.70 1.23
CA GLN A 47 23.91 3.66 0.74
C GLN A 47 23.96 3.61 -0.78
N THR A 48 23.79 4.76 -1.43
CA THR A 48 23.80 4.92 -2.88
C THR A 48 24.96 5.83 -3.26
N GLN A 49 25.74 5.45 -4.27
CA GLN A 49 26.81 6.30 -4.82
C GLN A 49 26.53 6.53 -6.31
N SER A 50 26.58 7.78 -6.74
CA SER A 50 26.40 8.18 -8.12
C SER A 50 27.60 9.00 -8.59
N SER A 51 28.09 8.73 -9.80
CA SER A 51 29.20 9.45 -10.41
C SER A 51 28.88 9.77 -11.86
N LEU A 52 28.94 11.05 -12.21
CA LEU A 52 28.80 11.57 -13.56
C LEU A 52 30.10 12.25 -13.95
N LYS A 53 30.62 11.96 -15.16
CA LYS A 53 31.85 12.58 -15.67
C LYS A 53 31.69 12.93 -17.13
N LEU A 54 32.04 14.17 -17.46
CA LEU A 54 32.11 14.64 -18.84
C LEU A 54 33.33 14.05 -19.52
N PHE A 55 33.11 13.27 -20.58
CA PHE A 55 34.18 12.69 -21.39
C PHE A 55 34.54 13.57 -22.58
N GLN A 56 33.53 14.07 -23.29
CA GLN A 56 33.70 14.85 -24.51
C GLN A 56 32.52 15.80 -24.71
N VAL A 57 32.78 16.95 -25.34
CA VAL A 57 31.76 17.87 -25.83
C VAL A 57 31.83 17.82 -27.36
N GLU A 58 30.71 17.54 -28.02
CA GLU A 58 30.61 17.50 -29.49
C GLU A 58 29.79 18.69 -30.01
N THR A 59 30.24 19.27 -31.13
CA THR A 59 29.56 20.37 -31.80
C THR A 59 28.56 19.80 -32.81
N ASP A 60 27.29 19.72 -32.38
CA ASP A 60 26.09 19.42 -33.16
C ASP A 60 25.94 17.96 -33.68
N THR A 61 24.95 17.26 -33.14
CA THR A 61 24.33 16.09 -33.78
C THR A 61 22.92 16.51 -34.16
N GLN A 62 22.54 16.35 -35.43
CA GLN A 62 21.16 16.57 -35.88
C GLN A 62 20.22 15.69 -35.06
N TYR A 63 19.61 16.26 -34.02
CA TYR A 63 18.65 15.55 -33.19
C TYR A 63 17.44 15.20 -34.05
N ARG A 64 17.17 13.90 -34.21
CA ARG A 64 15.84 13.46 -34.66
C ARG A 64 14.84 14.03 -33.66
N LYS A 65 13.88 14.83 -34.16
CA LYS A 65 12.70 15.23 -33.40
C LYS A 65 12.02 13.95 -32.89
N VAL A 66 12.20 13.64 -31.62
CA VAL A 66 11.44 12.58 -30.95
C VAL A 66 10.01 13.10 -30.86
N ASP A 67 9.03 12.35 -31.38
CA ASP A 67 7.63 12.73 -31.29
C ASP A 67 7.26 12.79 -29.79
N SER A 68 7.12 14.01 -29.28
CA SER A 68 7.06 14.30 -27.84
C SER A 68 5.64 14.23 -27.29
N LYS A 69 4.70 13.65 -28.04
CA LYS A 69 3.26 13.65 -27.72
C LYS A 69 2.94 12.95 -26.40
N ASP A 70 3.79 12.00 -26.00
CA ASP A 70 3.59 11.22 -24.77
C ASP A 70 4.50 11.66 -23.62
N LEU A 71 5.25 12.77 -23.78
CA LEU A 71 6.12 13.31 -22.74
C LEU A 71 5.42 14.45 -22.00
N TYR A 72 5.32 14.32 -20.68
CA TYR A 72 4.86 15.40 -19.80
C TYR A 72 6.02 15.93 -18.96
N VAL A 73 6.05 17.25 -18.74
CA VAL A 73 7.12 17.92 -17.99
C VAL A 73 6.65 18.16 -16.57
N THR A 74 7.42 17.68 -15.60
CA THR A 74 7.16 17.90 -14.18
C THR A 74 8.41 18.37 -13.45
N SER A 75 8.29 18.52 -12.13
CA SER A 75 9.41 18.91 -11.28
C SER A 75 10.49 17.82 -11.22
N MET A 76 11.69 18.18 -10.73
CA MET A 76 12.75 17.19 -10.47
C MET A 76 12.50 16.31 -9.23
N LEU A 77 11.35 16.44 -8.58
CA LEU A 77 10.99 15.58 -7.46
C LEU A 77 10.68 14.17 -7.98
N TYR A 78 11.03 13.17 -7.18
CA TYR A 78 10.71 11.78 -7.51
C TYR A 78 9.20 11.59 -7.60
N GLU A 79 8.74 11.17 -8.77
CA GLU A 79 7.38 10.68 -8.99
C GLU A 79 7.39 9.17 -8.88
N ARG A 80 6.55 8.64 -7.99
CA ARG A 80 6.36 7.21 -7.89
C ARG A 80 5.58 6.76 -9.12
N GLU A 81 6.20 5.91 -9.92
CA GLU A 81 5.47 5.14 -10.93
C GLU A 81 4.59 4.12 -10.19
N GLU A 82 3.28 4.31 -10.27
CA GLU A 82 2.32 3.29 -9.84
C GLU A 82 2.27 2.23 -10.93
N THR A 83 3.19 1.27 -10.87
CA THR A 83 3.09 0.10 -11.73
C THR A 83 1.87 -0.68 -11.26
N GLU A 84 0.73 -0.51 -11.94
CA GLU A 84 -0.46 -1.32 -11.74
C GLU A 84 -0.11 -2.76 -12.16
N ARG A 85 0.36 -3.56 -11.20
CA ARG A 85 0.43 -5.00 -11.39
C ARG A 85 -1.00 -5.50 -11.41
N GLU A 86 -1.51 -5.82 -12.59
CA GLU A 86 -2.79 -6.50 -12.72
C GLU A 86 -2.66 -7.92 -12.15
N VAL A 87 -3.18 -8.09 -10.93
CA VAL A 87 -3.32 -9.40 -10.31
C VAL A 87 -4.64 -9.99 -10.77
N THR A 88 -4.60 -11.23 -11.26
CA THR A 88 -5.82 -11.88 -11.71
C THR A 88 -6.54 -12.51 -10.52
N GLY A 89 -7.88 -12.48 -10.52
CA GLY A 89 -8.67 -13.14 -9.48
C GLY A 89 -8.40 -14.65 -9.37
N GLY A 90 -7.80 -15.28 -10.39
CA GLY A 90 -7.37 -16.67 -10.38
C GLY A 90 -6.19 -16.97 -9.45
N GLU A 91 -5.22 -16.07 -9.35
CA GLU A 91 -4.05 -16.25 -8.47
C GLU A 91 -4.47 -16.17 -6.99
N VAL A 92 -5.33 -15.18 -6.68
CA VAL A 92 -5.95 -15.06 -5.35
C VAL A 92 -6.82 -16.28 -5.03
N THR A 93 -7.39 -16.91 -6.06
CA THR A 93 -8.19 -18.12 -5.88
C THR A 93 -7.40 -19.24 -5.22
N GLU A 94 -6.22 -19.49 -5.76
CA GLU A 94 -5.35 -20.56 -5.30
C GLU A 94 -4.82 -20.29 -3.88
N LEU A 95 -4.56 -19.03 -3.53
CA LEU A 95 -4.10 -18.64 -2.20
C LEU A 95 -5.14 -18.91 -1.12
N VAL A 96 -6.39 -18.50 -1.34
CA VAL A 96 -7.48 -18.78 -0.39
C VAL A 96 -7.66 -20.29 -0.23
N TRP A 97 -7.61 -21.04 -1.33
CA TRP A 97 -7.72 -22.50 -1.29
C TRP A 97 -6.59 -23.16 -0.46
N LYS A 98 -5.34 -22.75 -0.66
CA LYS A 98 -4.20 -23.23 0.14
C LYS A 98 -4.40 -22.94 1.63
N LEU A 99 -4.88 -21.75 1.96
CA LEU A 99 -5.19 -21.36 3.35
C LEU A 99 -6.36 -22.17 3.93
N CYS A 100 -7.38 -22.51 3.15
CA CYS A 100 -8.46 -23.41 3.59
C CYS A 100 -7.94 -24.79 4.03
N LEU A 101 -6.88 -25.27 3.38
CA LEU A 101 -6.29 -26.59 3.63
C LEU A 101 -5.19 -26.56 4.70
N ALA A 102 -4.73 -25.38 5.11
CA ALA A 102 -3.73 -25.25 6.17
C ALA A 102 -4.39 -25.49 7.53
N HIS A 103 -4.07 -26.61 8.18
CA HIS A 103 -4.64 -26.98 9.49
C HIS A 103 -3.80 -26.51 10.68
N SER A 104 -2.68 -25.82 10.44
CA SER A 104 -1.74 -25.40 11.47
C SER A 104 -1.33 -23.93 11.34
N THR A 105 -1.09 -23.30 12.50
CA THR A 105 -0.44 -22.00 12.61
C THR A 105 1.07 -22.19 12.44
N SER A 106 1.54 -22.38 11.21
CA SER A 106 2.97 -22.43 10.86
C SER A 106 3.42 -21.10 10.26
N PHE A 107 4.74 -20.91 10.15
CA PHE A 107 5.32 -19.77 9.42
C PHE A 107 4.90 -19.76 7.95
N GLU A 108 4.72 -20.92 7.34
CA GLU A 108 4.26 -21.07 5.95
C GLU A 108 2.82 -20.58 5.80
N THR A 109 1.94 -20.91 6.75
CA THR A 109 0.55 -20.40 6.75
C THR A 109 0.51 -18.88 6.92
N ALA A 110 1.39 -18.32 7.76
CA ALA A 110 1.52 -16.88 7.93
C ALA A 110 2.01 -16.19 6.65
N ASP A 111 2.98 -16.78 5.95
CA ASP A 111 3.50 -16.28 4.67
C ASP A 111 2.43 -16.33 3.57
N LEU A 112 1.66 -17.42 3.50
CA LEU A 112 0.50 -17.53 2.60
C LEU A 112 -0.56 -16.47 2.88
N PHE A 113 -0.86 -16.19 4.16
CA PHE A 113 -1.82 -15.16 4.54
C PHE A 113 -1.31 -13.76 4.17
N MET A 114 -0.04 -13.46 4.42
CA MET A 114 0.56 -12.18 4.04
C MET A 114 0.59 -12.00 2.52
N THR A 115 0.84 -13.07 1.77
CA THR A 115 0.75 -13.08 0.31
C THR A 115 -0.67 -12.79 -0.15
N LEU A 116 -1.67 -13.46 0.44
CA LEU A 116 -3.09 -13.16 0.15
C LEU A 116 -3.41 -11.68 0.37
N VAL A 117 -3.02 -11.10 1.51
CA VAL A 117 -3.23 -9.68 1.81
C VAL A 117 -2.56 -8.78 0.76
N PHE A 118 -1.34 -9.12 0.32
CA PHE A 118 -0.63 -8.35 -0.70
C PHE A 118 -1.33 -8.41 -2.06
N GLU A 119 -1.79 -9.59 -2.49
CA GLU A 119 -2.49 -9.76 -3.76
C GLU A 119 -3.87 -9.07 -3.75
N LEU A 120 -4.60 -9.11 -2.63
CA LEU A 120 -5.88 -8.39 -2.47
C LEU A 120 -5.74 -6.88 -2.69
N ARG A 121 -4.59 -6.27 -2.37
CA ARG A 121 -4.35 -4.83 -2.57
C ARG A 121 -4.35 -4.40 -4.03
N HIS A 122 -4.11 -5.35 -4.94
CA HIS A 122 -4.01 -5.08 -6.38
C HIS A 122 -5.28 -5.46 -7.14
N LEU A 123 -6.29 -6.04 -6.46
CA LEU A 123 -7.55 -6.37 -7.10
C LEU A 123 -8.46 -5.15 -7.20
N SER A 124 -9.10 -5.00 -8.37
CA SER A 124 -10.21 -4.06 -8.54
C SER A 124 -11.41 -4.49 -7.69
N LEU A 125 -12.34 -3.55 -7.47
CA LEU A 125 -13.58 -3.83 -6.77
C LEU A 125 -14.39 -4.94 -7.47
N GLU A 126 -14.44 -4.93 -8.81
CA GLU A 126 -15.12 -5.94 -9.61
C GLU A 126 -14.49 -7.33 -9.42
N ALA A 127 -13.16 -7.41 -9.39
CA ALA A 127 -12.44 -8.65 -9.15
C ALA A 127 -12.68 -9.19 -7.73
N LEU A 128 -12.67 -8.31 -6.72
CA LEU A 128 -12.99 -8.64 -5.33
C LEU A 128 -14.43 -9.14 -5.18
N LYS A 129 -15.39 -8.50 -5.84
CA LYS A 129 -16.79 -8.96 -5.86
C LYS A 129 -16.93 -10.31 -6.55
N ALA A 130 -16.28 -10.50 -7.70
CA ALA A 130 -16.27 -11.77 -8.40
C ALA A 130 -15.66 -12.88 -7.54
N LEU A 131 -14.62 -12.58 -6.77
CA LEU A 131 -14.01 -13.49 -5.80
C LEU A 131 -15.02 -13.86 -4.70
N TRP A 132 -15.68 -12.89 -4.08
CA TRP A 132 -16.68 -13.11 -3.03
C TRP A 132 -17.91 -13.89 -3.50
N GLN A 133 -18.35 -13.70 -4.75
CA GLN A 133 -19.54 -14.38 -5.28
C GLN A 133 -19.28 -15.81 -5.76
N ARG A 134 -18.01 -16.22 -5.91
CA ARG A 134 -17.68 -17.58 -6.38
C ARG A 134 -17.93 -18.61 -5.27
N SER A 135 -19.03 -19.34 -5.37
CA SER A 135 -19.44 -20.40 -4.44
C SER A 135 -18.40 -21.51 -4.20
N SER A 136 -17.45 -21.72 -5.12
CA SER A 136 -16.37 -22.71 -5.00
C SER A 136 -15.34 -22.41 -3.90
N PHE A 137 -15.43 -21.24 -3.26
CA PHE A 137 -14.45 -20.74 -2.30
C PHE A 137 -14.82 -20.84 -0.84
N LYS A 138 -16.02 -21.29 -0.52
CA LYS A 138 -16.36 -21.50 0.87
C LYS A 138 -15.51 -22.66 1.39
N CYS A 139 -14.48 -22.36 2.19
CA CYS A 139 -13.70 -23.38 2.89
C CYS A 139 -14.69 -24.14 3.79
N ARG A 140 -15.19 -25.32 3.36
CA ARG A 140 -16.23 -26.06 4.10
C ARG A 140 -17.34 -25.14 4.63
N ASP A 141 -17.93 -24.34 3.73
CA ASP A 141 -18.99 -23.37 4.01
C ASP A 141 -18.62 -22.05 4.71
N ASN A 142 -17.33 -21.75 4.99
CA ASN A 142 -16.93 -20.46 5.58
C ASN A 142 -15.88 -19.70 4.75
N TRP A 143 -16.06 -18.38 4.63
CA TRP A 143 -15.19 -17.42 3.92
C TRP A 143 -13.99 -16.96 4.77
N GLN A 144 -13.61 -17.74 5.78
CA GLN A 144 -12.78 -17.29 6.89
C GLN A 144 -11.43 -16.66 6.45
N PRO A 145 -10.61 -17.26 5.56
CA PRO A 145 -9.34 -16.65 5.17
C PRO A 145 -9.51 -15.30 4.47
N LEU A 146 -10.58 -15.14 3.68
CA LEU A 146 -10.88 -13.90 2.97
C LEU A 146 -11.43 -12.83 3.93
N ILE A 147 -12.35 -13.21 4.82
CA ILE A 147 -12.87 -12.33 5.88
C ILE A 147 -11.74 -11.81 6.75
N ASP A 148 -10.79 -12.67 7.13
CA ASP A 148 -9.66 -12.29 7.99
C ASP A 148 -8.63 -11.40 7.25
N ALA A 149 -8.46 -11.61 5.94
CA ALA A 149 -7.52 -10.84 5.14
C ALA A 149 -8.02 -9.45 4.72
N LEU A 150 -9.34 -9.29 4.49
CA LEU A 150 -9.95 -8.03 4.01
C LEU A 150 -9.56 -6.80 4.85
N PRO A 151 -9.66 -6.83 6.19
CA PRO A 151 -9.19 -5.76 7.08
C PRO A 151 -7.73 -5.33 6.88
N SER A 152 -6.86 -6.25 6.47
CA SER A 152 -5.41 -6.00 6.32
C SER A 152 -5.03 -5.48 4.92
N CYS A 153 -5.95 -5.61 3.94
CA CYS A 153 -5.77 -5.11 2.59
C CYS A 153 -5.67 -3.57 2.58
N ALA A 154 -6.55 -2.89 3.32
CA ALA A 154 -6.54 -1.43 3.53
C ALA A 154 -6.55 -0.58 2.23
N THR A 155 -7.12 -1.10 1.14
CA THR A 155 -7.41 -0.34 -0.09
C THR A 155 -8.87 0.07 -0.15
N GLU A 156 -9.18 1.07 -0.98
CA GLU A 156 -10.55 1.57 -1.13
C GLU A 156 -11.50 0.46 -1.62
N ALA A 157 -11.07 -0.35 -2.58
CA ALA A 157 -11.84 -1.49 -3.09
C ALA A 157 -12.17 -2.51 -1.99
N CYS A 158 -11.20 -2.84 -1.12
CA CYS A 158 -11.42 -3.71 0.03
C CYS A 158 -12.40 -3.12 1.05
N VAL A 159 -12.33 -1.80 1.31
CA VAL A 159 -13.27 -1.09 2.20
C VAL A 159 -14.69 -1.10 1.65
N VAL A 160 -14.85 -0.83 0.35
CA VAL A 160 -16.16 -0.88 -0.30
C VAL A 160 -16.74 -2.28 -0.25
N LEU A 161 -15.95 -3.33 -0.51
CA LEU A 161 -16.41 -4.72 -0.37
C LEU A 161 -16.83 -5.04 1.07
N MET A 162 -16.05 -4.68 2.09
CA MET A 162 -16.42 -4.87 3.50
C MET A 162 -17.76 -4.20 3.82
N LYS A 163 -17.97 -2.97 3.34
CA LYS A 163 -19.24 -2.25 3.49
C LYS A 163 -20.42 -2.98 2.83
N GLU A 164 -20.22 -3.56 1.65
CA GLU A 164 -21.25 -4.35 0.97
C GLU A 164 -21.59 -5.64 1.73
N ILE A 165 -20.58 -6.33 2.27
CA ILE A 165 -20.76 -7.53 3.10
C ILE A 165 -21.55 -7.20 4.39
N ILE A 166 -21.24 -6.07 5.03
CA ILE A 166 -21.98 -5.58 6.20
C ILE A 166 -23.44 -5.31 5.83
N ALA A 167 -23.67 -4.67 4.68
CA ALA A 167 -25.01 -4.32 4.21
C ALA A 167 -25.85 -5.54 3.81
N SER A 168 -25.23 -6.59 3.24
CA SER A 168 -25.93 -7.81 2.83
C SER A 168 -26.29 -8.74 3.99
N ARG A 169 -25.69 -8.54 5.17
CA ARG A 169 -25.87 -9.40 6.37
C ARG A 169 -25.50 -10.86 6.09
N GLU A 170 -24.55 -11.10 5.19
CA GLU A 170 -24.04 -12.43 4.83
C GLU A 170 -23.05 -13.00 5.86
N VAL A 171 -22.60 -12.18 6.81
CA VAL A 171 -21.61 -12.56 7.85
C VAL A 171 -22.17 -12.32 9.26
N GLU A 172 -21.63 -13.08 10.21
CA GLU A 172 -21.99 -12.97 11.63
C GLU A 172 -21.60 -11.62 12.24
N GLU A 173 -22.29 -11.22 13.31
CA GLU A 173 -22.15 -9.90 13.94
C GLU A 173 -20.73 -9.67 14.49
N ASP A 174 -20.04 -10.71 14.97
CA ASP A 174 -18.64 -10.64 15.42
C ASP A 174 -17.69 -10.22 14.29
N LYS A 175 -17.94 -10.69 13.06
CA LYS A 175 -17.15 -10.33 11.87
C LYS A 175 -17.43 -8.89 11.43
N VAL A 176 -18.68 -8.45 11.54
CA VAL A 176 -19.06 -7.05 11.28
C VAL A 176 -18.35 -6.10 12.26
N GLU A 177 -18.36 -6.44 13.54
CA GLU A 177 -17.65 -5.68 14.58
C GLU A 177 -16.14 -5.63 14.28
N TYR A 178 -15.54 -6.74 13.87
CA TYR A 178 -14.14 -6.80 13.47
C TYR A 178 -13.81 -5.86 12.29
N PHE A 179 -14.67 -5.80 11.27
CA PHE A 179 -14.51 -4.85 10.16
C PHE A 179 -14.54 -3.40 10.65
N PHE A 180 -15.49 -3.04 11.52
CA PHE A 180 -15.57 -1.69 12.06
C PHE A 180 -14.31 -1.30 12.84
N TRP A 181 -13.80 -2.18 13.70
CA TRP A 181 -12.55 -1.93 14.41
C TRP A 181 -11.37 -1.74 13.45
N SER A 182 -11.32 -2.54 12.39
CA SER A 182 -10.23 -2.48 11.42
C SER A 182 -10.09 -1.13 10.71
N PHE A 183 -11.19 -0.39 10.51
CA PHE A 183 -11.16 0.92 9.86
C PHE A 183 -10.26 1.92 10.59
N SER A 184 -10.17 1.82 11.92
CA SER A 184 -9.29 2.69 12.72
C SER A 184 -7.79 2.48 12.44
N PHE A 185 -7.42 1.32 11.89
CA PHE A 185 -6.03 0.93 11.63
C PHE A 185 -5.57 1.18 10.19
N ILE A 186 -6.45 1.68 9.30
CA ILE A 186 -6.08 1.99 7.91
C ILE A 186 -5.01 3.10 7.90
N PRO A 187 -3.81 2.86 7.35
CA PRO A 187 -2.68 3.75 7.53
C PRO A 187 -2.79 5.06 6.75
N LYS A 188 -3.36 5.00 5.54
CA LYS A 188 -3.53 6.10 4.60
C LYS A 188 -4.97 6.13 4.08
N PRO A 189 -5.93 6.66 4.85
CA PRO A 189 -7.32 6.76 4.40
C PRO A 189 -7.45 7.62 3.14
N THR A 190 -8.40 7.30 2.27
CA THR A 190 -8.77 8.13 1.11
C THR A 190 -10.12 8.81 1.33
N SER A 191 -10.41 9.86 0.55
CA SER A 191 -11.76 10.47 0.56
C SER A 191 -12.83 9.48 0.13
N GLY A 192 -12.55 8.64 -0.88
CA GLY A 192 -13.47 7.61 -1.36
C GLY A 192 -13.84 6.58 -0.29
N MET A 193 -12.87 6.16 0.55
CA MET A 193 -13.16 5.32 1.72
C MET A 193 -14.16 5.98 2.66
N ILE A 194 -13.96 7.26 3.01
CA ILE A 194 -14.84 8.01 3.92
C ILE A 194 -16.24 8.15 3.32
N GLU A 195 -16.33 8.56 2.05
CA GLU A 195 -17.60 8.72 1.34
C GLU A 195 -18.37 7.41 1.27
N SER A 196 -17.67 6.28 1.06
CA SER A 196 -18.30 4.95 0.98
C SER A 196 -18.88 4.47 2.32
N LEU A 197 -18.24 4.82 3.44
CA LEU A 197 -18.59 4.37 4.79
C LEU A 197 -19.54 5.33 5.52
N ALA A 198 -19.53 6.62 5.20
CA ALA A 198 -20.39 7.63 5.83
C ALA A 198 -21.89 7.26 5.89
N PRO A 199 -22.48 6.58 4.88
CA PRO A 199 -23.86 6.12 4.96
C PRO A 199 -24.14 5.13 6.10
N LEU A 200 -23.14 4.35 6.54
CA LEU A 200 -23.30 3.38 7.63
C LEU A 200 -23.63 4.07 8.96
N LEU A 201 -23.09 5.27 9.18
CA LEU A 201 -23.37 6.07 10.39
C LEU A 201 -24.83 6.54 10.46
N LYS A 202 -25.52 6.59 9.32
CA LYS A 202 -26.94 6.99 9.22
C LYS A 202 -27.87 5.78 9.29
N SER A 203 -27.34 4.56 9.36
CA SER A 203 -28.15 3.34 9.38
C SER A 203 -28.88 3.18 10.73
N PRO A 204 -30.16 2.77 10.72
CA PRO A 204 -30.87 2.46 11.95
C PRO A 204 -30.23 1.23 12.59
N GLY A 205 -29.66 1.39 13.78
CA GLY A 205 -28.94 0.33 14.48
C GLY A 205 -27.42 0.34 14.30
N ALA A 206 -26.83 1.46 13.84
CA ALA A 206 -25.37 1.62 13.83
C ALA A 206 -24.76 1.37 15.23
N SER A 207 -23.86 0.39 15.32
CA SER A 207 -23.22 0.00 16.56
C SER A 207 -22.17 1.01 17.03
N GLN A 208 -21.75 0.91 18.30
CA GLN A 208 -20.71 1.78 18.84
C GLN A 208 -19.38 1.63 18.07
N SER A 209 -19.02 0.41 17.66
CA SER A 209 -17.81 0.18 16.86
C SER A 209 -17.90 0.82 15.48
N CYS A 210 -19.09 0.84 14.86
CA CYS A 210 -19.31 1.56 13.60
C CYS A 210 -18.94 3.04 13.75
N PHE A 211 -19.48 3.71 14.77
CA PHE A 211 -19.15 5.11 15.04
C PHE A 211 -17.66 5.31 15.31
N LEU A 212 -17.07 4.52 16.20
CA LEU A 212 -15.66 4.66 16.56
C LEU A 212 -14.72 4.38 15.37
N GLY A 213 -14.95 3.30 14.63
CA GLY A 213 -14.15 2.90 13.48
C GLY A 213 -14.17 3.94 12.36
N VAL A 214 -15.36 4.39 11.96
CA VAL A 214 -15.50 5.36 10.85
C VAL A 214 -15.01 6.75 11.25
N THR A 215 -15.25 7.19 12.48
CA THR A 215 -14.75 8.49 12.94
C THR A 215 -13.25 8.50 13.21
N ALA A 216 -12.67 7.38 13.66
CA ALA A 216 -11.22 7.23 13.76
C ALA A 216 -10.54 7.28 12.37
N LEU A 217 -11.15 6.63 11.36
CA LEU A 217 -10.71 6.73 9.97
C LEU A 217 -10.73 8.18 9.49
N LEU A 218 -11.83 8.92 9.74
CA LEU A 218 -11.97 10.34 9.38
C LEU A 218 -10.92 11.20 10.10
N HIS A 219 -10.73 10.99 11.41
CA HIS A 219 -9.71 11.71 12.17
C HIS A 219 -8.33 11.52 11.55
N ARG A 220 -7.98 10.28 11.17
CA ARG A 220 -6.70 9.95 10.54
C ARG A 220 -6.54 10.52 9.14
N PHE A 221 -7.62 10.68 8.39
CA PHE A 221 -7.60 11.38 7.11
C PHE A 221 -7.32 12.88 7.27
N CYS A 222 -7.83 13.49 8.34
CA CYS A 222 -7.69 14.92 8.61
C CYS A 222 -6.42 15.30 9.40
N SER A 223 -5.66 14.31 9.89
CA SER A 223 -4.41 14.52 10.66
C SER A 223 -3.20 14.52 9.74
#